data_AF-A0A085WIX6-F1
#
_entry.id   AF-A0A085WIX6-F1
#
_cell.length_a   1.000
_cell.length_b   1.000
_cell.length_c   1.000
_cell.angle_alpha   90.00
_cell.angle_beta   90.00
_cell.angle_gamma   90.00
#
_symmetry.space_group_name_H-M   'P 1'
#
loop_
_entity.id
_entity.type
_entity.pdbx_description
1 polymer ?
#
loop_
_entity_poly.entity_id
_entity_poly.type
_entity_poly.pdbx_seq_one_letter_code
_entity_poly.pdbx_strand_id
1 'polypeptide(L)'
;MPPSQPLASSAAMPGAATEAVSAPTASTAVAESPEAAPEGEDAAEGEADDDSDSAEVAGFESTESDESEGPEASPGSPEVQYTTDISDTELERRWKEEPATLGSVSVGFVHSGRMVNALRFPDSKDWTVVSPEKAWTTQETVDYLTQVIRELRARYPDAPLLRVNQISAKDGGYIRPHKSHQNGRDVDLGFYYPNGNVVRTRARENSIDLVMNWALIRALVTHADVQLILVDRRVQKVLYDHALKIGEDKAWLDSLFHAGEQSIIKHARGHRDHFHVRFYNPRAQELGRRLAPLLALQPEHNIAMHRVRSGDTLGAIAIKYNSTVQGLRNANRIRGSMLHIGQVLSVPLRGPCTRCPVPPPVVVPPRRLPVDAMIQAQAQSQAVPAPAPETGAEPALKAEAPPEVKAAGEEKPAPEATASDAPGT
;
A
#
# COMPACT_ATOMS: atom_id res chain seq x y z
N MET A 1 -55.21 -31.95 37.35
CA MET A 1 -56.51 -31.42 36.92
C MET A 1 -56.27 -30.21 35.98
N PRO A 2 -57.26 -29.82 35.15
CA PRO A 2 -57.09 -28.93 33.99
C PRO A 2 -57.60 -27.50 34.31
N PRO A 3 -57.86 -26.55 33.35
CA PRO A 3 -57.83 -26.61 31.88
C PRO A 3 -57.07 -25.40 31.23
N SER A 4 -57.15 -25.02 29.94
CA SER A 4 -58.00 -25.43 28.79
C SER A 4 -57.28 -25.20 27.44
N GLN A 5 -57.65 -25.98 26.40
CA GLN A 5 -57.57 -25.60 24.97
C GLN A 5 -59.03 -25.27 24.48
N PRO A 6 -59.44 -25.20 23.19
CA PRO A 6 -58.74 -25.30 21.87
C PRO A 6 -59.27 -24.29 20.79
N LEU A 7 -59.23 -24.71 19.50
CA LEU A 7 -59.82 -24.12 18.26
C LEU A 7 -58.93 -23.08 17.52
N ALA A 8 -58.54 -23.17 16.24
CA ALA A 8 -58.72 -24.07 15.07
C ALA A 8 -59.69 -23.66 13.93
N SER A 9 -59.26 -23.94 12.68
CA SER A 9 -60.03 -24.16 11.42
C SER A 9 -60.14 -23.02 10.37
N SER A 10 -60.47 -23.45 9.13
CA SER A 10 -60.61 -22.74 7.82
C SER A 10 -59.36 -22.03 7.27
N ALA A 11 -58.80 -22.31 6.08
CA ALA A 11 -59.20 -23.00 4.84
C ALA A 11 -60.16 -22.22 3.91
N ALA A 12 -59.65 -21.79 2.74
CA ALA A 12 -60.35 -21.61 1.45
C ALA A 12 -59.36 -21.32 0.29
N MET A 13 -59.48 -22.08 -0.80
CA MET A 13 -59.14 -21.73 -2.21
C MET A 13 -60.50 -21.45 -2.93
N PRO A 14 -60.62 -21.10 -4.24
CA PRO A 14 -59.61 -20.99 -5.32
C PRO A 14 -59.75 -19.70 -6.19
N GLY A 15 -59.05 -19.66 -7.33
CA GLY A 15 -59.34 -18.75 -8.45
C GLY A 15 -58.36 -18.92 -9.61
N ALA A 16 -58.82 -19.11 -10.85
CA ALA A 16 -57.95 -19.39 -12.00
C ALA A 16 -58.52 -18.88 -13.35
N ALA A 17 -57.64 -18.29 -14.16
CA ALA A 17 -57.67 -18.15 -15.63
C ALA A 17 -56.23 -17.80 -16.08
N THR A 18 -55.58 -18.26 -17.16
CA THR A 18 -55.94 -18.82 -18.49
C THR A 18 -56.42 -17.83 -19.54
N GLU A 19 -55.47 -17.21 -20.26
CA GLU A 19 -55.42 -16.91 -21.72
C GLU A 19 -54.12 -16.12 -21.99
N ALA A 20 -53.23 -16.32 -22.98
CA ALA A 20 -53.12 -17.14 -24.20
C ALA A 20 -53.26 -16.37 -25.54
N VAL A 21 -52.31 -16.63 -26.45
CA VAL A 21 -52.29 -16.31 -27.89
C VAL A 21 -52.23 -14.82 -28.32
N SER A 22 -51.09 -14.41 -28.91
CA SER A 22 -51.06 -13.92 -30.31
C SER A 22 -49.64 -13.55 -30.79
N ALA A 23 -49.24 -14.15 -31.91
CA ALA A 23 -48.31 -13.59 -32.90
C ALA A 23 -49.06 -13.58 -34.25
N PRO A 24 -48.64 -12.79 -35.26
CA PRO A 24 -47.98 -13.45 -36.40
C PRO A 24 -46.97 -12.58 -37.21
N THR A 25 -46.23 -13.27 -38.10
CA THR A 25 -45.66 -12.85 -39.43
C THR A 25 -45.25 -11.39 -39.70
N ALA A 26 -44.04 -11.03 -40.15
CA ALA A 26 -43.09 -11.59 -41.14
C ALA A 26 -43.32 -11.21 -42.63
N SER A 27 -42.34 -10.52 -43.22
CA SER A 27 -41.98 -10.44 -44.66
C SER A 27 -40.52 -9.93 -44.74
N THR A 28 -39.55 -10.39 -45.55
CA THR A 28 -39.40 -10.47 -47.03
C THR A 28 -39.58 -9.11 -47.77
N ALA A 29 -38.74 -8.68 -48.73
CA ALA A 29 -37.62 -9.35 -49.43
C ALA A 29 -36.56 -8.38 -50.01
N VAL A 30 -35.32 -8.90 -50.17
CA VAL A 30 -34.46 -8.84 -51.39
C VAL A 30 -33.74 -7.53 -51.80
N ALA A 31 -32.63 -7.72 -52.52
CA ALA A 31 -31.53 -6.81 -52.81
C ALA A 31 -31.67 -5.99 -54.10
N GLU A 32 -30.76 -5.03 -54.31
CA GLU A 32 -29.97 -4.94 -55.55
C GLU A 32 -28.67 -4.12 -55.38
N SER A 33 -27.77 -4.21 -56.36
CA SER A 33 -26.57 -3.36 -56.56
C SER A 33 -26.47 -3.03 -58.05
N PRO A 34 -25.80 -1.95 -58.46
CA PRO A 34 -24.60 -2.18 -59.27
C PRO A 34 -23.45 -1.14 -59.15
N GLU A 35 -22.26 -1.62 -59.54
CA GLU A 35 -21.15 -0.97 -60.27
C GLU A 35 -21.03 0.57 -60.36
N ALA A 36 -19.84 1.11 -60.04
CA ALA A 36 -18.81 1.51 -61.03
C ALA A 36 -17.65 2.32 -60.39
N ALA A 37 -16.46 2.26 -60.99
CA ALA A 37 -15.29 3.11 -60.67
C ALA A 37 -14.99 4.10 -61.84
N PRO A 38 -14.08 5.09 -61.71
CA PRO A 38 -12.64 4.78 -61.78
C PRO A 38 -11.69 5.64 -60.89
N GLU A 39 -10.50 5.08 -60.68
CA GLU A 39 -9.13 5.66 -60.65
C GLU A 39 -8.89 7.13 -60.21
N GLY A 40 -7.95 7.29 -59.27
CA GLY A 40 -7.29 8.55 -58.92
C GLY A 40 -6.13 8.32 -57.95
N GLU A 41 -4.94 8.83 -58.27
CA GLU A 41 -3.71 8.68 -57.48
C GLU A 41 -3.62 9.74 -56.36
N ASP A 42 -3.12 9.41 -55.16
CA ASP A 42 -1.73 9.71 -54.72
C ASP A 42 -1.52 9.29 -53.23
N ALA A 43 -0.29 9.40 -52.72
CA ALA A 43 0.13 8.83 -51.44
C ALA A 43 -0.01 9.74 -50.19
N ALA A 44 -0.53 9.18 -49.10
CA ALA A 44 -0.22 9.60 -47.71
C ALA A 44 -0.54 8.46 -46.71
N GLU A 45 0.47 7.90 -46.04
CA GLU A 45 0.26 6.98 -44.91
C GLU A 45 -0.11 7.79 -43.65
N GLY A 46 -1.40 7.92 -43.37
CA GLY A 46 -1.91 8.46 -42.12
C GLY A 46 -2.24 7.33 -41.14
N GLU A 47 -1.51 7.23 -40.02
CA GLU A 47 -1.90 6.36 -38.91
C GLU A 47 -3.24 6.85 -38.31
N ALA A 48 -4.30 6.09 -38.52
CA ALA A 48 -5.62 6.38 -37.98
C ALA A 48 -5.75 5.88 -36.53
N ASP A 49 -5.59 6.81 -35.58
CA ASP A 49 -5.91 6.64 -34.15
C ASP A 49 -7.45 6.43 -33.97
N ASP A 50 -7.97 5.24 -34.28
CA ASP A 50 -9.34 4.85 -33.95
C ASP A 50 -9.44 4.30 -32.50
N ASP A 51 -9.93 5.15 -31.60
CA ASP A 51 -10.36 4.79 -30.24
C ASP A 51 -11.77 5.40 -30.02
N SER A 52 -12.73 4.89 -30.80
CA SER A 52 -14.14 5.30 -30.84
C SER A 52 -14.88 5.03 -29.51
N ASP A 53 -14.91 6.06 -28.65
CA ASP A 53 -15.61 6.06 -27.35
C ASP A 53 -17.14 6.15 -27.54
N SER A 54 -17.79 5.01 -27.79
CA SER A 54 -19.24 4.87 -27.92
C SER A 54 -19.87 4.25 -26.66
N ALA A 55 -21.02 4.78 -26.24
CA ALA A 55 -21.56 4.54 -24.91
C ALA A 55 -22.48 3.31 -24.78
N GLU A 56 -22.41 2.71 -23.58
CA GLU A 56 -23.35 1.79 -22.91
C GLU A 56 -23.37 0.27 -23.24
N VAL A 57 -23.58 -0.46 -22.13
CA VAL A 57 -24.03 -1.86 -21.92
C VAL A 57 -23.24 -3.10 -22.40
N ALA A 58 -23.07 -4.00 -21.42
CA ALA A 58 -22.94 -5.47 -21.54
C ALA A 58 -21.67 -6.07 -22.20
N GLY A 59 -20.57 -6.13 -21.43
CA GLY A 59 -19.38 -6.92 -21.81
C GLY A 59 -18.18 -6.73 -20.89
N PHE A 60 -18.29 -7.01 -19.59
CA PHE A 60 -17.16 -6.82 -18.66
C PHE A 60 -16.16 -8.00 -18.71
N GLU A 61 -15.47 -8.15 -19.84
CA GLU A 61 -14.18 -8.85 -19.84
C GLU A 61 -13.19 -8.00 -19.04
N SER A 62 -12.80 -8.50 -17.87
CA SER A 62 -11.88 -7.79 -17.00
C SER A 62 -10.46 -7.91 -17.56
N THR A 63 -10.03 -6.92 -18.33
CA THR A 63 -8.61 -6.74 -18.60
C THR A 63 -7.85 -6.72 -17.28
N GLU A 64 -6.86 -7.61 -17.19
CA GLU A 64 -5.85 -7.55 -16.16
C GLU A 64 -5.09 -6.23 -16.35
N SER A 65 -4.62 -5.67 -15.24
CA SER A 65 -4.21 -4.26 -15.20
C SER A 65 -2.93 -4.08 -14.43
N ASP A 66 -2.17 -3.10 -14.88
CA ASP A 66 -0.81 -2.80 -14.47
C ASP A 66 -0.70 -2.56 -12.94
N GLU A 67 -1.76 -2.04 -12.29
CA GLU A 67 -1.86 -1.90 -10.82
C GLU A 67 -1.65 -3.22 -10.06
N SER A 68 -2.19 -4.33 -10.55
CA SER A 68 -2.08 -5.64 -9.89
C SER A 68 -0.73 -6.32 -10.15
N GLU A 69 -0.01 -5.87 -11.16
CA GLU A 69 1.24 -6.46 -11.63
C GLU A 69 2.48 -5.73 -11.10
N GLY A 70 3.63 -6.34 -11.35
CA GLY A 70 4.93 -5.96 -10.84
C GLY A 70 5.77 -7.23 -10.70
N PRO A 71 7.05 -7.24 -11.13
CA PRO A 71 7.85 -8.46 -11.10
C PRO A 71 7.97 -8.98 -9.66
N GLU A 72 7.65 -10.26 -9.46
CA GLU A 72 8.07 -10.98 -8.27
C GLU A 72 9.61 -11.06 -8.26
N ALA A 73 10.20 -11.12 -7.06
CA ALA A 73 11.64 -10.92 -6.90
C ALA A 73 12.47 -12.05 -7.54
N SER A 74 13.18 -11.75 -8.62
CA SER A 74 14.28 -12.58 -9.12
C SER A 74 15.38 -12.72 -8.06
N PRO A 75 16.14 -13.84 -8.05
CA PRO A 75 17.10 -14.16 -6.99
C PRO A 75 18.34 -13.24 -7.02
N GLY A 76 18.26 -12.12 -6.31
CA GLY A 76 19.39 -11.25 -5.99
C GLY A 76 20.15 -11.69 -4.72
N SER A 77 21.35 -11.15 -4.53
CA SER A 77 22.28 -11.49 -3.44
C SER A 77 21.69 -11.24 -2.02
N PRO A 78 22.05 -12.05 -1.01
CA PRO A 78 21.28 -12.17 0.25
C PRO A 78 21.62 -11.12 1.33
N GLU A 79 22.10 -9.93 0.97
CA GLU A 79 22.84 -9.05 1.89
C GLU A 79 22.09 -7.78 2.37
N VAL A 80 20.76 -7.73 2.22
CA VAL A 80 19.92 -6.79 3.00
C VAL A 80 18.81 -7.55 3.71
N GLN A 81 19.18 -8.24 4.78
CA GLN A 81 18.28 -9.08 5.57
C GLN A 81 17.51 -8.28 6.63
N TYR A 82 16.42 -7.64 6.18
CA TYR A 82 15.37 -7.07 7.04
C TYR A 82 14.64 -8.10 7.93
N THR A 83 15.02 -9.39 7.84
CA THR A 83 14.61 -10.49 8.72
C THR A 83 15.23 -10.43 10.12
N THR A 84 16.36 -9.74 10.33
CA THR A 84 17.21 -9.92 11.52
C THR A 84 16.91 -8.98 12.70
N ASP A 85 16.00 -8.02 12.57
CA ASP A 85 15.67 -7.07 13.65
C ASP A 85 14.83 -7.68 14.79
N ILE A 86 14.16 -8.81 14.52
CA ILE A 86 13.36 -9.57 15.48
C ILE A 86 13.46 -11.08 15.18
N SER A 87 13.57 -11.92 16.20
CA SER A 87 13.51 -13.39 16.05
C SER A 87 12.05 -13.86 15.89
N ASP A 88 11.82 -15.03 15.30
CA ASP A 88 10.45 -15.56 15.14
C ASP A 88 9.76 -15.79 16.50
N THR A 89 10.52 -16.19 17.53
CA THR A 89 10.01 -16.33 18.91
C THR A 89 9.56 -15.00 19.51
N GLU A 90 10.33 -13.91 19.32
CA GLU A 90 9.97 -12.59 19.84
C GLU A 90 8.86 -11.94 18.99
N LEU A 91 8.80 -12.23 17.69
CA LEU A 91 7.68 -11.85 16.82
C LEU A 91 6.38 -12.52 17.25
N GLU A 92 6.40 -13.82 17.53
CA GLU A 92 5.23 -14.56 18.04
C GLU A 92 4.82 -14.09 19.44
N ARG A 93 5.79 -13.83 20.33
CA ARG A 93 5.51 -13.27 21.67
C ARG A 93 4.86 -11.89 21.58
N ARG A 94 5.47 -10.94 20.88
CA ARG A 94 4.91 -9.60 20.67
C ARG A 94 3.56 -9.65 19.97
N TRP A 95 3.36 -10.55 19.02
CA TRP A 95 2.07 -10.67 18.36
C TRP A 95 0.94 -11.10 19.30
N LYS A 96 1.22 -11.98 20.28
CA LYS A 96 0.25 -12.38 21.32
C LYS A 96 0.03 -11.30 22.38
N GLU A 97 1.11 -10.72 22.88
CA GLU A 97 1.12 -9.93 24.12
C GLU A 97 1.10 -8.41 23.89
N GLU A 98 1.78 -7.93 22.84
CA GLU A 98 2.11 -6.52 22.63
C GLU A 98 2.03 -6.10 21.14
N PRO A 99 0.97 -6.44 20.37
CA PRO A 99 1.02 -6.40 18.90
C PRO A 99 1.30 -5.02 18.29
N ALA A 100 1.01 -3.93 19.02
CA ALA A 100 1.35 -2.56 18.63
C ALA A 100 2.87 -2.29 18.54
N THR A 101 3.69 -3.05 19.29
CA THR A 101 5.16 -2.86 19.38
C THR A 101 5.94 -3.35 18.15
N LEU A 102 5.27 -4.00 17.19
CA LEU A 102 5.88 -4.43 15.93
C LEU A 102 6.11 -3.25 14.96
N GLY A 103 5.44 -2.11 15.20
CA GLY A 103 5.31 -1.02 14.24
C GLY A 103 4.35 -1.39 13.11
N SER A 104 4.30 -0.57 12.06
CA SER A 104 3.44 -0.79 10.89
C SER A 104 3.89 -1.98 10.04
N VAL A 105 2.96 -2.84 9.64
CA VAL A 105 3.25 -4.08 8.90
C VAL A 105 2.32 -4.25 7.70
N SER A 106 2.90 -4.59 6.54
CA SER A 106 2.23 -4.80 5.25
C SER A 106 2.02 -6.29 5.00
N VAL A 107 0.81 -6.78 5.29
CA VAL A 107 0.49 -8.22 5.19
C VAL A 107 -0.08 -8.54 3.81
N GLY A 108 0.46 -9.57 3.14
CA GLY A 108 -0.02 -10.03 1.84
C GLY A 108 0.30 -9.10 0.67
N PHE A 109 -0.23 -9.43 -0.51
CA PHE A 109 0.09 -8.73 -1.76
C PHE A 109 -0.62 -7.37 -1.85
N VAL A 110 -0.05 -6.46 -2.63
CA VAL A 110 -0.58 -5.10 -2.89
C VAL A 110 -2.04 -5.08 -3.37
N HIS A 111 -2.50 -6.14 -4.05
CA HIS A 111 -3.86 -6.30 -4.60
C HIS A 111 -4.76 -7.28 -3.80
N SER A 112 -4.25 -7.89 -2.72
CA SER A 112 -4.97 -8.88 -1.89
C SER A 112 -4.46 -8.92 -0.45
N GLY A 113 -4.14 -7.74 0.08
CA GLY A 113 -3.40 -7.55 1.32
C GLY A 113 -4.19 -6.78 2.38
N ARG A 114 -3.52 -6.54 3.52
CA ARG A 114 -4.05 -5.76 4.64
C ARG A 114 -2.92 -5.09 5.42
N MET A 115 -3.28 -4.17 6.30
CA MET A 115 -2.37 -3.52 7.24
C MET A 115 -2.54 -4.06 8.66
N VAL A 116 -1.45 -4.00 9.42
CA VAL A 116 -1.44 -4.06 10.90
C VAL A 116 -0.67 -2.83 11.40
N ASN A 117 -1.18 -2.18 12.45
CA ASN A 117 -0.62 -0.94 13.01
C ASN A 117 -0.33 0.18 11.97
N ALA A 118 -1.23 0.39 11.00
CA ALA A 118 -1.01 1.44 10.00
C ALA A 118 -0.90 2.83 10.65
N LEU A 119 0.04 3.62 10.14
CA LEU A 119 0.19 5.02 10.50
C LEU A 119 -0.71 5.85 9.59
N ARG A 120 -1.38 6.86 10.12
CA ARG A 120 -1.94 7.93 9.27
C ARG A 120 -0.75 8.75 8.77
N PHE A 121 -0.64 8.92 7.45
CA PHE A 121 0.37 9.76 6.83
C PHE A 121 0.25 11.20 7.37
N PRO A 122 1.34 11.78 7.90
CA PRO A 122 1.25 13.00 8.68
C PRO A 122 0.86 14.24 7.87
N ASP A 123 0.17 15.16 8.52
CA ASP A 123 -0.02 16.52 8.00
C ASP A 123 1.28 17.31 8.10
N SER A 124 1.58 18.16 7.11
CA SER A 124 2.80 18.98 7.08
C SER A 124 2.56 20.29 6.33
N LYS A 125 3.47 21.25 6.51
CA LYS A 125 3.55 22.49 5.72
C LYS A 125 4.08 22.25 4.30
N ASP A 126 4.74 21.11 4.05
CA ASP A 126 5.53 20.86 2.83
C ASP A 126 4.78 20.02 1.77
N TRP A 127 3.57 19.54 2.09
CA TRP A 127 2.68 18.80 1.19
C TRP A 127 1.20 18.99 1.55
N THR A 128 0.29 18.37 0.81
CA THR A 128 -1.15 18.36 1.11
C THR A 128 -1.70 16.94 0.95
N VAL A 129 -2.33 16.43 2.01
CA VAL A 129 -3.02 15.14 2.02
C VAL A 129 -4.46 15.34 1.55
N VAL A 130 -4.81 14.77 0.40
CA VAL A 130 -6.07 15.05 -0.31
C VAL A 130 -7.22 14.15 0.16
N SER A 131 -6.91 12.94 0.64
CA SER A 131 -7.89 12.00 1.21
C SER A 131 -7.38 11.44 2.56
N PRO A 132 -7.40 12.23 3.65
CA PRO A 132 -6.87 11.83 4.96
C PRO A 132 -7.45 10.53 5.53
N GLU A 133 -8.66 10.15 5.12
CA GLU A 133 -9.33 8.91 5.49
C GLU A 133 -8.79 7.66 4.75
N LYS A 134 -8.09 7.87 3.63
CA LYS A 134 -7.40 6.88 2.79
C LYS A 134 -5.88 7.07 2.73
N ALA A 135 -5.34 7.87 3.66
CA ALA A 135 -3.92 8.14 3.76
C ALA A 135 -3.29 7.34 4.92
N TRP A 136 -3.52 6.04 4.96
CA TRP A 136 -2.89 5.12 5.91
C TRP A 136 -1.76 4.34 5.25
N THR A 137 -0.70 4.03 6.01
CA THR A 137 0.55 3.57 5.41
C THR A 137 1.55 2.95 6.42
N THR A 138 2.75 2.59 5.95
CA THR A 138 3.87 2.16 6.78
C THR A 138 4.80 3.32 7.14
N GLN A 139 5.61 3.15 8.19
CA GLN A 139 6.69 4.08 8.54
C GLN A 139 7.64 4.30 7.37
N GLU A 140 8.02 3.23 6.65
CA GLU A 140 8.91 3.33 5.48
C GLU A 140 8.33 4.26 4.39
N THR A 141 7.03 4.17 4.07
CA THR A 141 6.40 5.12 3.13
C THR A 141 6.42 6.57 3.65
N VAL A 142 6.21 6.78 4.96
CA VAL A 142 6.31 8.11 5.57
C VAL A 142 7.73 8.66 5.42
N ASP A 143 8.73 7.84 5.72
CA ASP A 143 10.13 8.23 5.68
C ASP A 143 10.61 8.50 4.24
N TYR A 144 10.28 7.61 3.30
CA TYR A 144 10.58 7.79 1.87
C TYR A 144 9.96 9.08 1.31
N LEU A 145 8.67 9.32 1.54
CA LEU A 145 8.02 10.53 1.02
C LEU A 145 8.53 11.81 1.72
N THR A 146 8.76 11.77 3.04
CA THR A 146 9.34 12.90 3.79
C THR A 146 10.74 13.24 3.26
N GLN A 147 11.58 12.23 3.04
CA GLN A 147 12.91 12.35 2.46
C GLN A 147 12.85 12.93 1.04
N VAL A 148 12.04 12.34 0.15
CA VAL A 148 11.88 12.77 -1.26
C VAL A 148 11.41 14.22 -1.35
N ILE A 149 10.40 14.62 -0.55
CA ILE A 149 9.88 15.99 -0.54
C ILE A 149 10.92 16.95 0.06
N ARG A 150 11.70 16.54 1.07
CA ARG A 150 12.78 17.35 1.64
C ARG A 150 13.85 17.68 0.59
N GLU A 151 14.35 16.68 -0.15
CA GLU A 151 15.38 16.92 -1.17
C GLU A 151 14.85 17.72 -2.36
N LEU A 152 13.58 17.49 -2.76
CA LEU A 152 12.90 18.32 -3.76
C LEU A 152 12.87 19.79 -3.31
N ARG A 153 12.43 20.06 -2.07
CA ARG A 153 12.30 21.43 -1.54
C ARG A 153 13.64 22.08 -1.18
N ALA A 154 14.68 21.29 -0.91
CA ALA A 154 16.05 21.80 -0.76
C ALA A 154 16.61 22.32 -2.10
N ARG A 155 16.21 21.72 -3.23
CA ARG A 155 16.59 22.17 -4.58
C ARG A 155 15.65 23.24 -5.15
N TYR A 156 14.37 23.19 -4.77
CA TYR A 156 13.31 24.10 -5.22
C TYR A 156 12.53 24.63 -4.01
N PRO A 157 13.02 25.65 -3.28
CA PRO A 157 12.38 26.16 -2.05
C PRO A 157 10.93 26.63 -2.28
N ASP A 158 10.70 27.28 -3.41
CA ASP A 158 9.40 27.82 -3.86
C ASP A 158 8.52 26.77 -4.56
N ALA A 159 8.90 25.48 -4.52
CA ALA A 159 8.08 24.40 -5.08
C ALA A 159 6.65 24.44 -4.49
N PRO A 160 5.60 24.21 -5.31
CA PRO A 160 4.26 24.00 -4.79
C PRO A 160 4.19 22.80 -3.82
N LEU A 161 3.13 22.75 -3.01
CA LEU A 161 2.90 21.62 -2.11
C LEU A 161 2.59 20.35 -2.92
N LEU A 162 3.31 19.25 -2.64
CA LEU A 162 3.02 17.98 -3.29
C LEU A 162 1.64 17.47 -2.86
N ARG A 163 0.80 17.07 -3.82
CA ARG A 163 -0.53 16.50 -3.54
C ARG A 163 -0.43 14.99 -3.35
N VAL A 164 -0.42 14.53 -2.10
CA VAL A 164 -0.50 13.11 -1.73
C VAL A 164 -1.98 12.72 -1.68
N ASN A 165 -2.43 11.81 -2.55
CA ASN A 165 -3.86 11.50 -2.70
C ASN A 165 -4.30 10.30 -1.84
N GLN A 166 -4.30 9.08 -2.39
CA GLN A 166 -4.69 7.85 -1.70
C GLN A 166 -3.45 6.95 -1.48
N ILE A 167 -3.47 6.13 -0.43
CA ILE A 167 -2.35 5.27 0.00
C ILE A 167 -2.84 3.89 0.48
N SER A 168 -3.66 3.88 1.55
CA SER A 168 -4.49 2.75 1.95
C SER A 168 -5.58 3.16 2.94
N ALA A 169 -6.59 2.31 3.13
CA ALA A 169 -7.45 2.36 4.30
C ALA A 169 -6.67 1.90 5.54
N LYS A 170 -7.15 2.24 6.74
CA LYS A 170 -6.46 1.96 8.02
C LYS A 170 -6.03 0.51 8.18
N ASP A 171 -6.95 -0.42 7.93
CA ASP A 171 -6.69 -1.86 8.07
C ASP A 171 -6.28 -2.51 6.74
N GLY A 172 -5.98 -1.68 5.72
CA GLY A 172 -5.71 -2.10 4.35
C GLY A 172 -6.96 -2.62 3.62
N GLY A 173 -6.77 -3.57 2.70
CA GLY A 173 -7.84 -4.11 1.86
C GLY A 173 -8.25 -3.21 0.69
N TYR A 174 -9.15 -3.71 -0.16
CA TYR A 174 -9.56 -3.06 -1.42
C TYR A 174 -10.25 -1.69 -1.24
N ILE A 175 -9.85 -0.71 -2.05
CA ILE A 175 -10.37 0.65 -2.06
C ILE A 175 -10.84 0.98 -3.48
N ARG A 176 -12.14 1.14 -3.71
CA ARG A 176 -12.63 1.57 -5.03
C ARG A 176 -12.06 2.97 -5.38
N PRO A 177 -11.47 3.18 -6.59
CA PRO A 177 -11.40 2.24 -7.72
C PRO A 177 -10.20 1.27 -7.72
N HIS A 178 -9.10 1.63 -7.06
CA HIS A 178 -7.80 0.96 -7.10
C HIS A 178 -7.88 -0.55 -6.83
N LYS A 179 -7.32 -1.35 -7.74
CA LYS A 179 -7.13 -2.79 -7.56
C LYS A 179 -6.03 -3.08 -6.53
N SER A 180 -5.01 -2.22 -6.42
CA SER A 180 -4.00 -2.29 -5.34
C SER A 180 -4.34 -1.36 -4.15
N HIS A 181 -3.38 -0.64 -3.54
CA HIS A 181 -3.56 0.21 -2.35
C HIS A 181 -3.98 -0.56 -1.07
N GLN A 182 -3.77 -1.88 -1.02
CA GLN A 182 -4.34 -2.73 0.05
C GLN A 182 -3.42 -2.99 1.24
N ASN A 183 -2.12 -2.66 1.15
CA ASN A 183 -1.13 -2.93 2.20
C ASN A 183 -0.18 -1.74 2.47
N GLY A 184 -0.61 -0.51 2.20
CA GLY A 184 0.09 0.73 2.57
C GLY A 184 1.39 1.03 1.80
N ARG A 185 1.70 0.26 0.75
CA ARG A 185 2.93 0.36 -0.07
C ARG A 185 2.77 1.15 -1.37
N ASP A 186 1.54 1.36 -1.83
CA ASP A 186 1.21 2.19 -3.00
C ASP A 186 0.87 3.62 -2.54
N VAL A 187 1.12 4.63 -3.37
CA VAL A 187 0.68 6.02 -3.16
C VAL A 187 0.41 6.72 -4.49
N ASP A 188 -0.69 7.46 -4.55
CA ASP A 188 -1.02 8.36 -5.66
C ASP A 188 -0.43 9.76 -5.42
N LEU A 189 0.62 10.13 -6.15
CA LEU A 189 1.21 11.47 -6.13
C LEU A 189 0.68 12.30 -7.30
N GLY A 190 -0.08 13.35 -7.01
CA GLY A 190 -0.66 14.24 -8.03
C GLY A 190 0.43 15.08 -8.72
N PHE A 191 0.32 15.22 -10.05
CA PHE A 191 1.29 16.00 -10.83
C PHE A 191 1.42 17.45 -10.36
N TYR A 192 2.62 18.01 -10.54
CA TYR A 192 2.84 19.45 -10.52
C TYR A 192 2.29 20.12 -11.79
N TYR A 193 1.75 21.33 -11.61
CA TYR A 193 1.24 22.19 -12.68
C TYR A 193 1.83 23.59 -12.49
N PRO A 194 2.17 24.36 -13.54
CA PRO A 194 2.93 25.61 -13.40
C PRO A 194 2.29 26.67 -12.50
N ASN A 195 0.95 26.68 -12.42
CA ASN A 195 0.17 27.61 -11.58
C ASN A 195 -0.35 26.95 -10.29
N GLY A 196 0.19 25.78 -9.88
CA GLY A 196 -0.27 24.94 -8.76
C GLY A 196 -1.65 24.28 -8.94
N ASN A 197 -2.53 24.87 -9.76
CA ASN A 197 -3.89 24.42 -10.01
C ASN A 197 -3.95 23.21 -10.94
N VAL A 198 -4.72 22.19 -10.57
CA VAL A 198 -4.87 20.94 -11.34
C VAL A 198 -5.66 21.18 -12.63
N VAL A 199 -5.00 20.99 -13.77
CA VAL A 199 -5.62 21.10 -15.10
C VAL A 199 -6.37 19.82 -15.47
N ARG A 200 -7.60 19.95 -15.98
CA ARG A 200 -8.49 18.83 -16.37
C ARG A 200 -8.78 18.78 -17.87
N THR A 201 -7.73 18.73 -18.68
CA THR A 201 -7.80 18.52 -20.14
C THR A 201 -7.80 17.01 -20.51
N ARG A 202 -8.02 16.70 -21.81
CA ARG A 202 -7.79 15.33 -22.36
C ARG A 202 -6.31 15.04 -22.52
N ALA A 203 -5.56 15.99 -23.11
CA ALA A 203 -4.10 15.99 -23.19
C ALA A 203 -3.51 16.77 -22.01
N ARG A 204 -3.24 16.09 -20.89
CA ARG A 204 -2.69 16.71 -19.66
C ARG A 204 -1.16 16.77 -19.66
N GLU A 205 -0.52 15.90 -20.43
CA GLU A 205 0.90 15.89 -20.78
C GLU A 205 1.40 17.26 -21.27
N ASN A 206 0.53 18.04 -21.93
CA ASN A 206 0.82 19.38 -22.45
C ASN A 206 0.56 20.51 -21.41
N SER A 207 0.27 20.19 -20.15
CA SER A 207 -0.14 21.16 -19.12
C SER A 207 0.53 20.96 -17.76
N ILE A 208 1.29 19.88 -17.59
CA ILE A 208 2.08 19.61 -16.37
C ILE A 208 3.38 20.42 -16.36
N ASP A 209 3.91 20.67 -15.16
CA ASP A 209 5.23 21.25 -14.99
C ASP A 209 6.31 20.18 -15.21
N LEU A 210 6.93 20.15 -16.39
CA LEU A 210 7.91 19.11 -16.74
C LEU A 210 9.15 19.15 -15.83
N VAL A 211 9.57 20.33 -15.36
CA VAL A 211 10.74 20.48 -14.47
C VAL A 211 10.44 19.88 -13.10
N MET A 212 9.32 20.28 -12.50
CA MET A 212 8.95 19.84 -11.15
C MET A 212 8.51 18.37 -11.10
N ASN A 213 7.83 17.86 -12.14
CA ASN A 213 7.48 16.44 -12.22
C ASN A 213 8.71 15.57 -12.52
N TRP A 214 9.65 16.02 -13.35
CA TRP A 214 10.92 15.30 -13.53
C TRP A 214 11.75 15.29 -12.25
N ALA A 215 11.87 16.43 -11.57
CA ALA A 215 12.56 16.52 -10.28
C ALA A 215 11.95 15.59 -9.22
N LEU A 216 10.63 15.42 -9.20
CA LEU A 216 9.95 14.45 -8.33
C LEU A 216 10.34 13.00 -8.66
N ILE A 217 10.31 12.60 -9.94
CA ILE A 217 10.75 11.26 -10.38
C ILE A 217 12.23 11.02 -10.01
N ARG A 218 13.11 11.98 -10.29
CA ARG A 218 14.54 11.89 -9.95
C ARG A 218 14.74 11.72 -8.46
N ALA A 219 14.03 12.49 -7.64
CA ALA A 219 14.10 12.39 -6.18
C ALA A 219 13.58 11.04 -5.67
N LEU A 220 12.45 10.54 -6.18
CA LEU A 220 11.89 9.22 -5.87
C LEU A 220 12.91 8.10 -6.14
N VAL A 221 13.49 8.06 -7.34
CA VAL A 221 14.46 7.02 -7.76
C VAL A 221 15.79 7.11 -7.01
N THR A 222 16.21 8.32 -6.60
CA THR A 222 17.48 8.53 -5.88
C THR A 222 17.36 8.20 -4.38
N HIS A 223 16.25 8.59 -3.75
CA HIS A 223 16.16 8.64 -2.28
C HIS A 223 15.16 7.65 -1.66
N ALA A 224 14.39 6.90 -2.45
CA ALA A 224 13.46 5.89 -1.97
C ALA A 224 13.63 4.53 -2.68
N ASP A 225 13.27 3.45 -1.99
CA ASP A 225 13.27 2.11 -2.57
C ASP A 225 11.98 1.88 -3.36
N VAL A 226 11.90 2.50 -4.54
CA VAL A 226 10.77 2.38 -5.46
C VAL A 226 10.81 1.03 -6.19
N GLN A 227 9.71 0.27 -6.12
CA GLN A 227 9.51 -0.95 -6.91
C GLN A 227 9.01 -0.61 -8.33
N LEU A 228 8.06 0.32 -8.46
CA LEU A 228 7.58 0.82 -9.75
C LEU A 228 6.83 2.16 -9.62
N ILE A 229 6.68 2.86 -10.75
CA ILE A 229 5.85 4.05 -10.94
C ILE A 229 4.95 3.80 -12.16
N LEU A 230 3.63 3.80 -11.99
CA LEU A 230 2.68 3.76 -13.11
C LEU A 230 2.31 5.18 -13.54
N VAL A 231 2.38 5.45 -14.84
CA VAL A 231 1.91 6.71 -15.44
C VAL A 231 1.60 6.52 -16.94
N ASP A 232 0.70 7.34 -17.49
CA ASP A 232 0.29 7.27 -18.90
C ASP A 232 1.47 7.44 -19.88
N ARG A 233 1.47 6.70 -21.01
CA ARG A 233 2.57 6.68 -21.98
C ARG A 233 2.83 8.04 -22.62
N ARG A 234 1.80 8.90 -22.73
CA ARG A 234 1.94 10.28 -23.22
C ARG A 234 2.72 11.15 -22.22
N VAL A 235 2.45 10.97 -20.93
CA VAL A 235 3.18 11.64 -19.84
C VAL A 235 4.62 11.12 -19.73
N GLN A 236 4.85 9.82 -19.90
CA GLN A 236 6.21 9.27 -19.96
C GLN A 236 7.04 9.93 -21.06
N LYS A 237 6.48 10.05 -22.27
CA LYS A 237 7.20 10.61 -23.42
C LYS A 237 7.68 12.04 -23.13
N VAL A 238 6.78 12.94 -22.69
CA VAL A 238 7.16 14.34 -22.43
C VAL A 238 8.15 14.50 -21.28
N LEU A 239 8.16 13.60 -20.30
CA LEU A 239 9.14 13.61 -19.21
C LEU A 239 10.49 13.04 -19.63
N TYR A 240 10.52 11.97 -20.43
CA TYR A 240 11.75 11.41 -21.02
C TYR A 240 12.41 12.40 -22.00
N ASP A 241 11.61 12.99 -22.90
CA ASP A 241 12.07 14.04 -23.83
C ASP A 241 12.63 15.26 -23.07
N HIS A 242 12.00 15.65 -21.95
CA HIS A 242 12.47 16.73 -21.09
C HIS A 242 13.80 16.37 -20.39
N ALA A 243 13.90 15.17 -19.81
CA ALA A 243 15.08 14.69 -19.11
C ALA A 243 16.32 14.63 -20.04
N LEU A 244 16.15 14.11 -21.26
CA LEU A 244 17.19 14.16 -22.29
C LEU A 244 17.57 15.60 -22.66
N LYS A 245 16.58 16.49 -22.82
CA LYS A 245 16.82 17.89 -23.21
C LYS A 245 17.60 18.68 -22.15
N ILE A 246 17.48 18.34 -20.87
CA ILE A 246 18.27 18.96 -19.78
C ILE A 246 19.62 18.26 -19.52
N GLY A 247 19.95 17.19 -20.26
CA GLY A 247 21.26 16.53 -20.22
C GLY A 247 21.38 15.36 -19.23
N GLU A 248 20.27 14.75 -18.80
CA GLU A 248 20.33 13.48 -18.04
C GLU A 248 20.85 12.34 -18.94
N ASP A 249 21.62 11.40 -18.38
CA ASP A 249 22.23 10.33 -19.17
C ASP A 249 21.18 9.40 -19.82
N LYS A 250 21.30 9.18 -21.14
CA LYS A 250 20.34 8.39 -21.91
C LYS A 250 20.28 6.93 -21.46
N ALA A 251 21.42 6.31 -21.15
CA ALA A 251 21.43 4.89 -20.75
C ALA A 251 20.75 4.70 -19.39
N TRP A 252 20.97 5.64 -18.46
CA TRP A 252 20.24 5.70 -17.20
C TRP A 252 18.73 5.93 -17.41
N LEU A 253 18.32 6.88 -18.25
CA LEU A 253 16.89 7.09 -18.57
C LEU A 253 16.24 5.86 -19.22
N ASP A 254 16.92 5.22 -20.18
CA ASP A 254 16.44 3.97 -20.78
C ASP A 254 16.31 2.85 -19.74
N SER A 255 17.17 2.83 -18.71
CA SER A 255 17.02 1.91 -17.58
C SER A 255 15.77 2.18 -16.73
N LEU A 256 15.21 3.39 -16.74
CA LEU A 256 13.99 3.73 -15.99
C LEU A 256 12.72 3.48 -16.81
N PHE A 257 12.71 3.91 -18.08
CA PHE A 257 11.53 3.90 -18.95
C PHE A 257 11.48 2.72 -19.94
N HIS A 258 12.63 2.29 -20.49
CA HIS A 258 12.72 1.43 -21.68
C HIS A 258 13.34 0.05 -21.44
N ALA A 259 13.46 -0.39 -20.18
CA ALA A 259 13.95 -1.71 -19.77
C ALA A 259 12.88 -2.82 -19.80
N GLY A 260 11.79 -2.64 -20.55
CA GLY A 260 10.69 -3.61 -20.68
C GLY A 260 10.02 -3.95 -19.34
N GLU A 261 9.87 -5.24 -19.03
CA GLU A 261 9.37 -5.70 -17.72
C GLU A 261 10.18 -5.16 -16.53
N GLN A 262 11.46 -4.85 -16.74
CA GLN A 262 12.35 -4.33 -15.71
C GLN A 262 12.28 -2.81 -15.56
N SER A 263 11.56 -2.07 -16.41
CA SER A 263 11.37 -0.62 -16.24
C SER A 263 10.77 -0.29 -14.88
N ILE A 264 11.32 0.73 -14.20
CA ILE A 264 10.73 1.28 -12.97
C ILE A 264 9.48 2.09 -13.34
N ILE A 265 9.56 2.90 -14.40
CA ILE A 265 8.44 3.70 -14.90
C ILE A 265 7.71 2.86 -15.96
N LYS A 266 6.45 2.51 -15.69
CA LYS A 266 5.64 1.65 -16.54
C LYS A 266 4.36 2.34 -16.99
N HIS A 267 3.85 1.91 -18.15
CA HIS A 267 2.54 2.35 -18.59
C HIS A 267 1.44 1.72 -17.72
N ALA A 268 0.39 2.50 -17.47
CA ALA A 268 -0.90 1.98 -17.06
C ALA A 268 -2.01 2.83 -17.66
N ARG A 269 -3.09 2.19 -18.15
CA ARG A 269 -4.25 2.93 -18.68
C ARG A 269 -4.88 3.75 -17.56
N GLY A 270 -5.29 4.98 -17.87
CA GLY A 270 -5.97 5.88 -16.93
C GLY A 270 -5.08 6.68 -15.97
N HIS A 271 -3.79 6.34 -15.83
CA HIS A 271 -2.84 7.01 -14.93
C HIS A 271 -2.32 8.34 -15.51
N ARG A 272 -3.24 9.22 -15.90
CA ARG A 272 -3.00 10.44 -16.70
C ARG A 272 -3.04 11.75 -15.92
N ASP A 273 -3.10 11.70 -14.58
CA ASP A 273 -3.13 12.88 -13.70
C ASP A 273 -2.45 12.73 -12.33
N HIS A 274 -1.82 11.58 -12.10
CA HIS A 274 -1.02 11.23 -10.93
C HIS A 274 0.04 10.20 -11.32
N PHE A 275 1.11 10.12 -10.54
CA PHE A 275 2.01 8.98 -10.49
C PHE A 275 1.48 8.03 -9.41
N HIS A 276 1.16 6.79 -9.78
CA HIS A 276 0.99 5.72 -8.78
C HIS A 276 2.38 5.16 -8.48
N VAL A 277 2.89 5.35 -7.27
CA VAL A 277 4.22 4.89 -6.85
C VAL A 277 4.08 3.73 -5.88
N ARG A 278 4.81 2.65 -6.11
CA ARG A 278 4.92 1.51 -5.19
C ARG A 278 6.31 1.47 -4.58
N PHE A 279 6.41 1.46 -3.26
CA PHE A 279 7.67 1.29 -2.53
C PHE A 279 7.88 -0.17 -2.12
N TYR A 280 9.15 -0.60 -1.99
CA TYR A 280 9.48 -1.93 -1.49
C TYR A 280 9.04 -2.14 -0.05
N ASN A 281 9.21 -1.14 0.85
CA ASN A 281 8.90 -1.24 2.29
C ASN A 281 9.32 -2.60 2.89
N PRO A 282 10.60 -2.98 2.73
CA PRO A 282 11.04 -4.36 2.95
C PRO A 282 10.88 -4.81 4.40
N ARG A 283 10.99 -3.94 5.41
CA ARG A 283 10.74 -4.31 6.81
C ARG A 283 9.26 -4.61 7.02
N ALA A 284 8.36 -3.72 6.60
CA ALA A 284 6.92 -3.95 6.75
C ALA A 284 6.43 -5.16 5.94
N GLN A 285 7.01 -5.44 4.77
CA GLN A 285 6.73 -6.65 4.01
C GLN A 285 7.21 -7.92 4.71
N GLU A 286 8.47 -7.96 5.16
CA GLU A 286 9.05 -9.18 5.72
C GLU A 286 8.44 -9.55 7.07
N LEU A 287 8.15 -8.55 7.92
CA LEU A 287 7.30 -8.75 9.09
C LEU A 287 5.91 -9.27 8.68
N GLY A 288 5.30 -8.72 7.63
CA GLY A 288 3.97 -9.14 7.18
C GLY A 288 3.94 -10.57 6.64
N ARG A 289 5.03 -11.00 5.99
CA ARG A 289 5.26 -12.36 5.51
C ARG A 289 5.37 -13.36 6.66
N ARG A 290 6.14 -13.02 7.70
CA ARG A 290 6.35 -13.84 8.91
C ARG A 290 5.12 -13.83 9.84
N LEU A 291 4.38 -12.74 9.88
CA LEU A 291 3.16 -12.57 10.69
C LEU A 291 1.93 -13.25 10.08
N ALA A 292 1.87 -13.42 8.75
CA ALA A 292 0.75 -14.04 8.04
C ALA A 292 0.26 -15.41 8.62
N PRO A 293 1.13 -16.40 8.93
CA PRO A 293 0.69 -17.64 9.59
C PRO A 293 0.23 -17.44 11.03
N LEU A 294 0.75 -16.41 11.72
CA LEU A 294 0.49 -16.10 13.13
C LEU A 294 -0.82 -15.33 13.36
N LEU A 295 -1.43 -14.73 12.32
CA LEU A 295 -2.66 -13.93 12.41
C LEU A 295 -3.79 -14.62 13.19
N ALA A 296 -3.88 -15.95 13.12
CA ALA A 296 -4.90 -16.74 13.83
C ALA A 296 -4.80 -16.71 15.37
N LEU A 297 -3.69 -16.21 15.91
CA LEU A 297 -3.52 -15.95 17.35
C LEU A 297 -4.29 -14.69 17.82
N GLN A 298 -4.71 -13.82 16.89
CA GLN A 298 -5.45 -12.58 17.16
C GLN A 298 -6.72 -12.53 16.28
N PRO A 299 -7.90 -12.97 16.78
CA PRO A 299 -9.07 -13.25 15.94
C PRO A 299 -9.58 -12.07 15.10
N GLU A 300 -9.50 -10.84 15.60
CA GLU A 300 -9.86 -9.61 14.89
C GLU A 300 -8.89 -9.25 13.75
N HIS A 301 -7.67 -9.80 13.78
CA HIS A 301 -6.69 -9.73 12.70
C HIS A 301 -6.73 -10.95 11.76
N ASN A 302 -7.45 -12.03 12.10
CA ASN A 302 -7.55 -13.24 11.30
C ASN A 302 -8.62 -13.13 10.19
N ILE A 303 -8.44 -12.16 9.29
CA ILE A 303 -9.38 -11.82 8.21
C ILE A 303 -8.65 -11.85 6.86
N ALA A 304 -9.20 -12.58 5.89
CA ALA A 304 -8.76 -12.57 4.49
C ALA A 304 -9.71 -11.75 3.62
N MET A 305 -9.16 -11.00 2.65
CA MET A 305 -9.95 -10.28 1.65
C MET A 305 -10.17 -11.18 0.43
N HIS A 306 -11.43 -11.30 -0.01
CA HIS A 306 -11.80 -12.15 -1.14
C HIS A 306 -12.65 -11.37 -2.16
N ARG A 307 -12.16 -11.22 -3.39
CA ARG A 307 -12.95 -10.70 -4.52
C ARG A 307 -13.73 -11.85 -5.18
N VAL A 308 -15.06 -11.75 -5.13
CA VAL A 308 -16.02 -12.68 -5.76
C VAL A 308 -15.78 -12.74 -7.26
N ARG A 309 -15.65 -13.96 -7.79
CA ARG A 309 -15.54 -14.28 -9.23
C ARG A 309 -16.85 -14.91 -9.74
N SER A 310 -16.93 -15.17 -11.04
CA SER A 310 -18.04 -15.96 -11.59
C SER A 310 -18.05 -17.37 -10.97
N GLY A 311 -19.23 -17.85 -10.57
CA GLY A 311 -19.42 -19.15 -9.92
C GLY A 311 -19.13 -19.20 -8.41
N ASP A 312 -18.60 -18.14 -7.79
CA ASP A 312 -18.38 -18.10 -6.34
C ASP A 312 -19.70 -18.10 -5.55
N THR A 313 -19.74 -18.83 -4.43
CA THR A 313 -20.88 -18.85 -3.50
C THR A 313 -20.40 -18.68 -2.06
N LEU A 314 -21.24 -18.13 -1.18
CA LEU A 314 -20.90 -17.99 0.25
C LEU A 314 -20.45 -19.31 0.90
N GLY A 315 -21.00 -20.46 0.46
CA GLY A 315 -20.61 -21.77 0.93
C GLY A 315 -19.21 -22.18 0.46
N ALA A 316 -18.93 -22.05 -0.84
CA ALA A 316 -17.61 -22.35 -1.41
C ALA A 316 -16.51 -21.45 -0.83
N ILE A 317 -16.79 -20.14 -0.70
CA ILE A 317 -15.85 -19.18 -0.08
C ILE A 317 -15.64 -19.54 1.40
N ALA A 318 -16.70 -19.84 2.16
CA ALA A 318 -16.56 -20.25 3.56
C ALA A 318 -15.67 -21.49 3.72
N ILE A 319 -15.85 -22.51 2.87
CA ILE A 319 -15.01 -23.72 2.87
C ILE A 319 -13.56 -23.39 2.48
N LYS A 320 -13.34 -22.57 1.44
CA LYS A 320 -12.02 -22.18 0.93
C LYS A 320 -11.13 -21.55 2.01
N TYR A 321 -11.70 -20.71 2.88
CA TYR A 321 -10.98 -19.97 3.92
C TYR A 321 -11.17 -20.55 5.34
N ASN A 322 -11.72 -21.76 5.53
CA ASN A 322 -12.03 -22.30 6.86
C ASN A 322 -12.84 -21.32 7.75
N SER A 323 -13.95 -20.83 7.18
CA SER A 323 -14.87 -19.85 7.75
C SER A 323 -16.30 -20.42 7.78
N THR A 324 -17.32 -19.58 7.94
CA THR A 324 -18.73 -19.99 7.84
C THR A 324 -19.56 -18.94 7.11
N VAL A 325 -20.59 -19.40 6.39
CA VAL A 325 -21.58 -18.54 5.70
C VAL A 325 -22.11 -17.43 6.62
N GLN A 326 -22.38 -17.74 7.89
CA GLN A 326 -22.84 -16.72 8.85
C GLN A 326 -21.74 -15.71 9.23
N GLY A 327 -20.48 -16.14 9.35
CA GLY A 327 -19.33 -15.25 9.54
C GLY A 327 -19.16 -14.28 8.38
N LEU A 328 -19.19 -14.77 7.12
CA LEU A 328 -19.17 -13.92 5.93
C LEU A 328 -20.36 -12.94 5.91
N ARG A 329 -21.58 -13.42 6.19
CA ARG A 329 -22.79 -12.57 6.18
C ARG A 329 -22.73 -11.48 7.24
N ASN A 330 -22.28 -11.80 8.45
CA ASN A 330 -22.12 -10.82 9.53
C ASN A 330 -21.06 -9.77 9.17
N ALA A 331 -19.86 -10.19 8.77
CA ALA A 331 -18.75 -9.29 8.44
C ALA A 331 -19.08 -8.34 7.29
N ASN A 332 -19.80 -8.82 6.27
CA ASN A 332 -20.11 -8.07 5.05
C ASN A 332 -21.54 -7.50 5.02
N ARG A 333 -22.29 -7.61 6.13
CA ARG A 333 -23.69 -7.14 6.27
C ARG A 333 -24.67 -7.76 5.25
N ILE A 334 -24.38 -8.95 4.73
CA ILE A 334 -25.15 -9.61 3.67
C ILE A 334 -26.38 -10.31 4.25
N ARG A 335 -27.57 -9.76 3.97
CA ARG A 335 -28.85 -10.30 4.48
C ARG A 335 -29.28 -11.61 3.82
N GLY A 336 -28.83 -11.91 2.61
CA GLY A 336 -29.21 -13.13 1.85
C GLY A 336 -28.00 -14.00 1.48
N SER A 337 -28.09 -14.65 0.31
CA SER A 337 -27.01 -15.43 -0.33
C SER A 337 -26.43 -14.79 -1.60
N MET A 338 -27.07 -13.72 -2.10
CA MET A 338 -26.68 -13.02 -3.33
C MET A 338 -25.30 -12.36 -3.18
N LEU A 339 -24.44 -12.61 -4.18
CA LEU A 339 -23.12 -12.01 -4.34
C LEU A 339 -23.04 -11.37 -5.74
N HIS A 340 -22.29 -10.29 -5.87
CA HIS A 340 -22.03 -9.64 -7.16
C HIS A 340 -20.61 -9.93 -7.60
N ILE A 341 -20.39 -10.22 -8.89
CA ILE A 341 -19.04 -10.41 -9.42
C ILE A 341 -18.23 -9.12 -9.23
N GLY A 342 -17.00 -9.25 -8.76
CA GLY A 342 -16.13 -8.12 -8.39
C GLY A 342 -16.40 -7.51 -7.01
N GLN A 343 -17.44 -7.94 -6.29
CA GLN A 343 -17.64 -7.60 -4.87
C GLN A 343 -16.47 -8.13 -4.05
N VAL A 344 -15.92 -7.31 -3.14
CA VAL A 344 -14.88 -7.75 -2.21
C VAL A 344 -15.51 -8.01 -0.84
N LEU A 345 -15.13 -9.12 -0.23
CA LEU A 345 -15.63 -9.61 1.05
C LEU A 345 -14.49 -9.69 2.07
N SER A 346 -14.72 -9.19 3.28
CA SER A 346 -13.92 -9.51 4.46
C SER A 346 -14.38 -10.87 5.00
N VAL A 347 -13.51 -11.88 4.95
CA VAL A 347 -13.79 -13.24 5.40
C VAL A 347 -13.07 -13.48 6.73
N PRO A 348 -13.76 -13.67 7.88
CA PRO A 348 -13.10 -14.01 9.14
C PRO A 348 -12.78 -15.51 9.22
N LEU A 349 -11.56 -15.88 9.60
CA LEU A 349 -11.08 -17.27 9.62
C LEU A 349 -11.20 -17.90 11.02
N ARG A 350 -11.38 -19.23 11.07
CA ARG A 350 -11.48 -20.00 12.33
C ARG A 350 -10.18 -20.68 12.75
N GLY A 351 -9.05 -20.27 12.19
CA GLY A 351 -7.72 -20.82 12.45
C GLY A 351 -6.70 -20.29 11.43
N PRO A 352 -5.46 -20.83 11.41
CA PRO A 352 -4.42 -20.42 10.47
C PRO A 352 -4.83 -20.63 9.00
N CYS A 353 -4.51 -19.66 8.13
CA CYS A 353 -4.83 -19.77 6.71
C CYS A 353 -3.81 -20.62 5.94
N THR A 354 -3.87 -21.94 6.08
CA THR A 354 -2.97 -22.90 5.40
C THR A 354 -3.08 -22.93 3.86
N ARG A 355 -3.95 -22.09 3.28
CA ARG A 355 -4.18 -21.96 1.82
C ARG A 355 -4.24 -20.50 1.34
N CYS A 356 -3.89 -19.53 2.18
CA CYS A 356 -3.70 -18.16 1.72
C CYS A 356 -2.35 -18.07 1.00
N PRO A 357 -2.25 -17.40 -0.16
CA PRO A 357 -0.96 -17.12 -0.75
C PRO A 357 -0.21 -16.13 0.15
N VAL A 358 1.07 -16.39 0.39
CA VAL A 358 1.98 -15.52 1.15
C VAL A 358 3.05 -15.03 0.16
N PRO A 359 3.39 -13.73 0.12
CA PRO A 359 4.45 -13.22 -0.76
C PRO A 359 5.79 -13.93 -0.53
N PRO A 360 6.65 -14.05 -1.57
CA PRO A 360 8.03 -14.50 -1.38
C PRO A 360 8.80 -13.52 -0.47
N PRO A 361 9.93 -13.94 0.13
CA PRO A 361 10.84 -13.04 0.83
C PRO A 361 11.23 -11.85 -0.05
N VAL A 362 11.25 -10.64 0.53
CA VAL A 362 11.57 -9.43 -0.20
C VAL A 362 13.08 -9.31 -0.48
N VAL A 363 13.42 -9.10 -1.75
CA VAL A 363 14.76 -8.68 -2.17
C VAL A 363 14.64 -7.29 -2.80
N VAL A 364 15.38 -6.33 -2.26
CA VAL A 364 15.46 -4.98 -2.82
C VAL A 364 16.65 -4.93 -3.78
N PRO A 365 16.45 -4.64 -5.08
CA PRO A 365 17.54 -4.49 -6.03
C PRO A 365 18.34 -3.21 -5.74
N PRO A 366 19.63 -3.12 -6.14
CA PRO A 366 20.37 -1.87 -6.08
C PRO A 366 19.64 -0.73 -6.81
N ARG A 367 19.55 0.44 -6.17
CA ARG A 367 18.89 1.61 -6.76
C ARG A 367 19.58 2.00 -8.07
N ARG A 368 18.77 2.28 -9.09
CA ARG A 368 19.24 2.85 -10.37
C ARG A 368 19.50 4.34 -10.18
N LEU A 369 20.54 4.67 -9.44
CA LEU A 369 20.97 6.05 -9.20
C LEU A 369 21.48 6.69 -10.50
N PRO A 370 21.25 7.99 -10.74
CA PRO A 370 21.91 8.72 -11.81
C PRO A 370 23.42 8.85 -11.54
N VAL A 371 24.21 9.06 -12.59
CA VAL A 371 25.68 9.02 -12.53
C VAL A 371 26.28 10.02 -11.53
N ASP A 372 25.69 11.22 -11.39
CA ASP A 372 26.09 12.20 -10.39
C ASP A 372 25.88 11.69 -8.95
N ALA A 373 24.74 11.04 -8.69
CA ALA A 373 24.43 10.47 -7.39
C ALA A 373 25.29 9.22 -7.09
N MET A 374 25.65 8.41 -8.11
CA MET A 374 26.61 7.31 -7.95
C MET A 374 27.98 7.82 -7.52
N ILE A 375 28.50 8.88 -8.18
CA ILE A 375 29.79 9.50 -7.85
C ILE A 375 29.74 10.10 -6.43
N GLN A 376 28.66 10.79 -6.07
CA GLN A 376 28.47 11.34 -4.72
C GLN A 376 28.42 10.24 -3.64
N ALA A 377 27.69 9.14 -3.87
CA ALA A 377 27.61 8.01 -2.95
C ALA A 377 28.98 7.31 -2.79
N GLN A 378 29.72 7.13 -3.88
CA GLN A 378 31.08 6.58 -3.83
C GLN A 378 32.02 7.48 -3.02
N ALA A 379 32.02 8.80 -3.28
CA ALA A 379 32.80 9.76 -2.52
C ALA A 379 32.46 9.76 -1.02
N GLN A 380 31.17 9.67 -0.67
CA GLN A 380 30.71 9.55 0.72
C GLN A 380 31.18 8.24 1.38
N SER A 381 31.13 7.10 0.67
CA SER A 381 31.63 5.81 1.19
C SER A 381 33.16 5.76 1.37
N GLN A 382 33.90 6.54 0.58
CA GLN A 382 35.36 6.66 0.68
C GLN A 382 35.78 7.69 1.74
N ALA A 383 34.90 8.64 2.06
CA ALA A 383 35.07 9.61 3.15
C ALA A 383 34.83 8.99 4.54
N VAL A 384 35.48 7.87 4.83
CA VAL A 384 35.63 7.37 6.20
C VAL A 384 36.32 8.47 7.01
N PRO A 385 35.75 8.93 8.14
CA PRO A 385 36.44 9.89 8.99
C PRO A 385 37.74 9.25 9.47
N ALA A 386 38.85 9.98 9.36
CA ALA A 386 40.11 9.55 9.96
C ALA A 386 39.87 9.24 11.45
N PRO A 387 40.47 8.18 12.01
CA PRO A 387 40.30 7.86 13.42
C PRO A 387 40.65 9.10 14.25
N ALA A 388 39.73 9.48 15.14
CA ALA A 388 39.94 10.63 16.01
C ALA A 388 41.28 10.44 16.74
N PRO A 389 42.14 11.48 16.83
CA PRO A 389 43.44 11.33 17.45
C PRO A 389 43.24 10.84 18.88
N GLU A 390 43.85 9.70 19.22
CA GLU A 390 43.77 9.13 20.57
C GLU A 390 44.38 10.13 21.55
N THR A 391 43.52 10.88 22.24
CA THR A 391 43.92 11.77 23.32
C THR A 391 44.29 10.91 24.52
N GLY A 392 45.53 10.42 24.51
CA GLY A 392 46.17 9.69 25.62
C GLY A 392 46.24 10.56 26.86
N ALA A 393 45.16 10.54 27.63
CA ALA A 393 45.01 11.22 28.90
C ALA A 393 44.43 10.22 29.90
N GLU A 394 45.32 9.49 30.60
CA GLU A 394 44.92 8.64 31.71
C GLU A 394 44.17 9.46 32.76
N PRO A 395 42.98 9.03 33.22
CA PRO A 395 42.37 9.61 34.41
C PRO A 395 43.17 9.16 35.63
N ALA A 396 44.21 9.92 35.97
CA ALA A 396 45.07 9.65 37.11
C ALA A 396 44.24 9.53 38.39
N LEU A 397 44.13 8.30 38.92
CA LEU A 397 43.43 7.97 40.16
C LEU A 397 44.11 8.69 41.33
N LYS A 398 43.58 9.87 41.70
CA LYS A 398 43.88 10.49 42.98
C LYS A 398 43.30 9.60 44.08
N ALA A 399 44.17 8.93 44.82
CA ALA A 399 43.79 8.25 46.04
C ALA A 399 43.36 9.30 47.07
N GLU A 400 42.06 9.38 47.35
CA GLU A 400 41.59 10.07 48.56
C GLU A 400 41.93 9.21 49.79
N ALA A 401 42.57 9.84 50.77
CA ALA A 401 43.00 9.14 51.98
C ALA A 401 41.81 8.83 52.90
N PRO A 402 41.82 7.71 53.65
CA PRO A 402 40.78 7.41 54.61
C PRO A 402 40.75 8.46 55.74
N PRO A 403 39.57 8.82 56.27
CA PRO A 403 39.46 9.83 57.32
C PRO A 403 40.06 9.34 58.65
N GLU A 404 40.92 10.14 59.27
CA GLU A 404 41.47 9.86 60.60
C GLU A 404 40.39 9.90 61.69
N VAL A 405 40.37 8.86 62.54
CA VAL A 405 39.57 8.86 63.77
C VAL A 405 40.31 9.66 64.85
N LYS A 406 39.69 10.72 65.37
CA LYS A 406 40.11 11.38 66.62
C LYS A 406 39.18 10.98 67.75
N ALA A 407 39.74 10.81 68.96
CA ALA A 407 39.07 10.24 70.12
C ALA A 407 39.12 11.17 71.34
N ALA A 408 38.27 10.87 72.33
CA ALA A 408 38.04 11.58 73.60
C ALA A 408 37.35 12.97 73.48
N GLY A 409 36.53 13.39 74.46
CA GLY A 409 36.11 12.71 75.71
C GLY A 409 35.04 13.49 76.50
N GLU A 410 34.80 13.07 77.76
CA GLU A 410 33.86 13.64 78.78
C GLU A 410 32.36 13.38 78.46
N GLU A 411 31.56 12.65 79.28
CA GLU A 411 31.05 12.87 80.66
C GLU A 411 30.05 14.07 80.78
N LYS A 412 28.88 14.00 81.46
CA LYS A 412 28.25 12.97 82.34
C LYS A 412 26.66 13.09 82.33
N PRO A 413 25.81 12.54 83.25
CA PRO A 413 24.54 11.91 82.84
C PRO A 413 23.24 12.39 83.57
N ALA A 414 22.10 11.75 83.28
CA ALA A 414 20.95 11.39 84.16
C ALA A 414 19.57 11.48 83.44
N PRO A 415 18.50 10.77 83.87
CA PRO A 415 18.42 9.53 84.66
C PRO A 415 17.48 8.44 84.04
N GLU A 416 17.20 7.38 84.80
CA GLU A 416 16.08 6.44 84.66
C GLU A 416 14.72 7.15 84.96
N ALA A 417 13.50 6.59 84.97
CA ALA A 417 12.93 5.22 84.91
C ALA A 417 11.44 5.34 84.41
N THR A 418 10.56 4.34 84.26
CA THR A 418 10.51 2.87 84.46
C THR A 418 9.43 2.27 83.50
N ALA A 419 9.02 1.00 83.65
CA ALA A 419 7.78 0.44 83.07
C ALA A 419 6.90 -0.27 84.12
N SER A 420 5.57 -0.19 83.97
CA SER A 420 4.50 -0.96 84.65
C SER A 420 3.18 -0.61 83.95
N ASP A 421 2.44 -1.48 83.27
CA ASP A 421 1.68 -2.68 83.70
C ASP A 421 0.29 -2.35 84.32
N ALA A 422 -0.65 -3.29 84.21
CA ALA A 422 -2.13 -3.15 84.28
C ALA A 422 -2.69 -3.24 85.75
N PRO A 423 -4.01 -3.43 86.06
CA PRO A 423 -5.18 -3.70 85.20
C PRO A 423 -6.56 -3.05 85.57
N GLY A 424 -7.51 -3.19 84.64
CA GLY A 424 -8.89 -3.68 84.87
C GLY A 424 -9.92 -2.91 85.72
N THR A 425 -11.04 -2.53 85.07
CA THR A 425 -12.38 -3.12 85.33
C THR A 425 -13.27 -2.99 84.10
#